data_AF-A0A8B9GS61-F1
#
_entry.id   AF-A0A8B9GS61-F1
#
_cell.length_a   1.000
_cell.length_b   1.000
_cell.length_c   1.000
_cell.angle_alpha   90.00
_cell.angle_beta   90.00
_cell.angle_gamma   90.00
#
_symmetry.space_group_name_H-M   'P 1'
#
loop_
_entity.id
_entity.type
_entity.pdbx_description
1 polymer ?
#
loop_
_entity_poly.entity_id
_entity_poly.type
_entity_poly.pdbx_seq_one_letter_code
_entity_poly.pdbx_strand_id
1 'polypeptide(L)'
;DYKDEFSIVPVLVGALSESKEQEYGKLLSKYLADPSNLFIISSDFCHWGQRFRYTYYDENQGEIYRSIEHLDKMGMGIIEQLDPVSFSNYLKKYHNTICGRHPIGVLLNAVAELKKNGLDMNFSFLNYAQSSQCRNWSDSSVSYAAGALVVH
;
A
#
# COMPACT_ATOMS: atom_id res chain seq x y z
N ASP A 1 12.57 -29.52 3.07
CA ASP A 1 11.55 -29.68 4.10
C ASP A 1 11.77 -28.52 5.06
N TYR A 2 11.09 -27.38 4.85
CA TYR A 2 11.44 -26.08 5.46
C TYR A 2 10.71 -25.80 6.78
N LYS A 3 10.03 -26.80 7.33
CA LYS A 3 8.98 -26.63 8.35
C LYS A 3 9.50 -26.07 9.68
N ASP A 4 10.79 -26.24 9.97
CA ASP A 4 11.46 -25.78 11.18
C ASP A 4 12.48 -24.65 10.92
N GLU A 5 12.57 -24.15 9.66
CA GLU A 5 13.55 -23.12 9.27
C GLU A 5 13.02 -21.69 9.42
N PHE A 6 11.70 -21.51 9.53
CA PHE A 6 11.06 -20.21 9.74
C PHE A 6 9.75 -20.34 10.54
N SER A 7 9.27 -19.22 11.07
CA SER A 7 7.98 -19.12 11.76
C SER A 7 7.15 -17.98 11.18
N ILE A 8 5.84 -17.97 11.47
CA ILE A 8 4.91 -16.92 11.02
C ILE A 8 4.26 -16.22 12.21
N VAL A 9 4.03 -14.91 12.07
CA VAL A 9 3.30 -14.10 13.04
C VAL A 9 2.10 -13.46 12.32
N PRO A 10 0.91 -14.07 12.37
CA PRO A 10 -0.27 -13.50 11.72
C PRO A 10 -0.81 -12.31 12.51
N VAL A 11 -1.00 -11.18 11.84
CA VAL A 11 -1.57 -9.96 12.42
C VAL A 11 -2.78 -9.51 11.60
N LEU A 12 -3.96 -9.52 12.20
CA LEU A 12 -5.17 -8.97 11.59
C LEU A 12 -5.25 -7.47 11.88
N VAL A 13 -5.10 -6.64 10.84
CA VAL A 13 -5.19 -5.18 10.96
C VAL A 13 -6.59 -4.71 10.59
N GLY A 14 -7.26 -4.06 11.55
CA GLY A 14 -8.61 -3.50 11.35
C GLY A 14 -8.62 -2.09 10.77
N ALA A 15 -9.72 -1.38 10.97
CA ALA A 15 -9.82 0.04 10.63
C ALA A 15 -9.11 0.88 11.69
N LEU A 16 -7.89 1.31 11.39
CA LEU A 16 -7.06 2.09 12.31
C LEU A 16 -7.28 3.60 12.12
N SER A 17 -7.15 4.35 13.22
CA SER A 17 -6.92 5.80 13.15
C SER A 17 -5.46 6.09 12.79
N GLU A 18 -5.17 7.28 12.27
CA GLU A 18 -3.79 7.71 11.97
C GLU A 18 -2.86 7.62 13.20
N SER A 19 -3.37 7.92 14.39
CA SER A 19 -2.64 7.77 15.65
C SER A 19 -2.31 6.31 15.97
N LYS A 20 -3.22 5.37 15.65
CA LYS A 20 -2.98 3.94 15.84
C LYS A 20 -2.04 3.36 14.81
N GLU A 21 -2.06 3.85 13.57
CA GLU A 21 -1.05 3.49 12.56
C GLU A 21 0.35 3.90 13.01
N GLN A 22 0.50 5.10 13.60
CA GLN A 22 1.77 5.55 14.19
C GLN A 22 2.21 4.69 15.38
N GLU A 23 1.29 4.40 16.31
CA GLU A 23 1.57 3.58 17.50
C GLU A 23 2.02 2.16 17.11
N TYR A 24 1.28 1.52 16.20
CA TYR A 24 1.64 0.18 15.73
C TYR A 24 2.89 0.17 14.85
N GLY A 25 3.09 1.18 14.01
CA GLY A 25 4.32 1.34 13.24
C GLY A 25 5.53 1.42 14.15
N LYS A 26 5.47 2.23 15.21
CA LYS A 26 6.51 2.33 16.23
C LYS A 26 6.71 1.02 17.00
N LEU A 27 5.63 0.33 17.36
CA LEU A 27 5.70 -0.96 18.06
C LEU A 27 6.43 -2.03 17.23
N LEU A 28 6.13 -2.08 15.94
CA LEU A 28 6.62 -3.11 15.02
C LEU A 28 8.00 -2.79 14.42
N SER A 29 8.44 -1.53 14.46
CA SER A 29 9.71 -1.08 13.85
C SER A 29 10.92 -1.90 14.30
N LYS A 30 11.00 -2.28 15.58
CA LYS A 30 12.10 -3.11 16.10
C LYS A 30 12.18 -4.49 15.46
N TYR A 31 11.06 -5.06 15.03
CA TYR A 31 11.04 -6.35 14.33
C TYR A 31 11.34 -6.16 12.84
N LEU A 32 10.96 -5.02 12.25
CA LEU A 32 11.30 -4.67 10.88
C LEU A 32 12.80 -4.43 10.69
N ALA A 33 13.50 -3.95 11.71
CA ALA A 33 14.95 -3.73 11.70
C ALA A 33 15.78 -5.02 11.83
N ASP A 34 15.16 -6.14 12.21
CA ASP A 34 15.86 -7.41 12.35
C ASP A 34 15.98 -8.09 10.98
N PRO A 35 17.20 -8.34 10.48
CA PRO A 35 17.43 -8.91 9.14
C PRO A 35 16.93 -10.36 9.00
N SER A 36 16.57 -11.03 10.10
CA SER A 36 15.96 -12.36 10.07
C SER A 36 14.44 -12.34 9.81
N ASN A 37 13.81 -11.16 9.88
CA ASN A 37 12.37 -11.01 9.72
C ASN A 37 11.98 -10.54 8.31
N LEU A 38 10.77 -10.91 7.90
CA LEU A 38 10.11 -10.44 6.69
C LEU A 38 8.70 -9.96 7.02
N PHE A 39 8.36 -8.75 6.56
CA PHE A 39 7.01 -8.20 6.66
C PHE A 39 6.27 -8.38 5.34
N ILE A 40 5.19 -9.16 5.36
CA ILE A 40 4.28 -9.29 4.21
C ILE A 40 3.08 -8.37 4.45
N ILE A 41 3.01 -7.29 3.70
CA ILE A 41 1.88 -6.34 3.75
C ILE A 41 0.89 -6.70 2.63
N SER A 42 -0.28 -7.21 3.00
CA SER A 42 -1.30 -7.67 2.05
C SER A 42 -2.25 -6.54 1.67
N SER A 43 -2.34 -6.22 0.37
CA SER A 43 -3.27 -5.22 -0.17
C SER A 43 -3.52 -5.43 -1.67
N ASP A 44 -4.79 -5.36 -2.07
CA ASP A 44 -5.18 -4.93 -3.41
C ASP A 44 -5.17 -3.39 -3.50
N PHE A 45 -5.13 -2.86 -4.72
CA PHE A 45 -5.18 -1.42 -5.02
C PHE A 45 -6.62 -1.00 -5.40
N CYS A 46 -6.83 -0.13 -6.39
CA CYS A 46 -8.17 0.36 -6.74
C CYS A 46 -9.16 -0.77 -7.07
N HIS A 47 -10.27 -0.78 -6.34
CA HIS A 47 -11.50 -1.48 -6.70
C HIS A 47 -12.43 -0.47 -7.38
N TRP A 48 -12.45 -0.48 -8.72
CA TRP A 48 -13.20 0.46 -9.53
C TRP A 48 -14.49 -0.15 -10.08
N GLY A 49 -15.59 0.60 -10.05
CA GLY A 49 -16.88 0.24 -10.63
C GLY A 49 -18.06 0.46 -9.68
N GLN A 50 -19.27 0.49 -10.24
CA GLN A 50 -20.50 0.75 -9.48
C GLN A 50 -20.72 -0.22 -8.30
N ARG A 51 -20.35 -1.50 -8.47
CA ARG A 51 -20.45 -2.52 -7.40
C ARG A 51 -19.62 -2.20 -6.17
N PHE A 52 -18.56 -1.41 -6.32
CA PHE A 52 -17.70 -0.96 -5.22
C PHE A 52 -18.07 0.44 -4.72
N ARG A 53 -19.07 1.09 -5.35
CA ARG A 53 -19.44 2.50 -5.12
C ARG A 53 -18.25 3.45 -5.28
N TYR A 54 -17.34 3.13 -6.20
CA TYR A 54 -16.16 3.93 -6.49
C TYR A 54 -15.92 3.98 -7.99
N THR A 55 -16.14 5.15 -8.59
CA THR A 55 -16.02 5.37 -10.03
C THR A 55 -15.27 6.68 -10.31
N TYR A 56 -14.26 7.00 -9.49
CA TYR A 56 -13.40 8.15 -9.75
C TYR A 56 -12.80 8.06 -11.15
N TYR A 57 -12.83 9.17 -11.90
CA TYR A 57 -12.33 9.23 -13.25
C TYR A 57 -11.76 10.61 -13.52
N ASP A 58 -10.49 10.65 -13.94
CA ASP A 58 -9.79 11.83 -14.45
C ASP A 58 -9.71 11.71 -15.98
N GLU A 59 -10.54 12.49 -16.66
CA GLU A 59 -10.65 12.52 -18.13
C GLU A 59 -9.32 12.88 -18.81
N ASN A 60 -8.43 13.61 -18.13
CA ASN A 60 -7.13 13.99 -18.67
C ASN A 60 -6.20 12.78 -18.87
N GLN A 61 -6.49 11.63 -18.24
CA GLN A 61 -5.71 10.40 -18.37
C GLN A 61 -6.18 9.50 -19.52
N GLY A 62 -7.22 9.89 -20.26
CA GLY A 62 -7.77 9.11 -21.37
C GLY A 62 -8.78 8.05 -20.91
N GLU A 63 -8.61 6.79 -21.34
CA GLU A 63 -9.56 5.72 -21.01
C GLU A 63 -9.64 5.44 -19.50
N ILE A 64 -10.77 4.93 -19.01
CA ILE A 64 -11.01 4.70 -17.57
C ILE A 64 -9.89 3.88 -16.93
N TYR A 65 -9.44 2.78 -17.55
CA TYR A 65 -8.35 1.97 -17.00
C TYR A 65 -7.01 2.73 -16.88
N ARG A 66 -6.76 3.74 -17.73
CA ARG A 66 -5.59 4.63 -17.63
C ARG A 66 -5.73 5.63 -16.49
N SER A 67 -6.94 6.14 -16.25
CA SER A 67 -7.21 6.95 -15.06
C SER A 67 -7.02 6.15 -13.76
N ILE A 68 -7.49 4.89 -13.74
CA ILE A 68 -7.25 3.97 -12.61
C ILE A 68 -5.75 3.74 -12.43
N GLU A 69 -5.02 3.41 -13.50
CA GLU A 69 -3.57 3.20 -13.46
C GLU A 69 -2.82 4.44 -12.96
N HIS A 70 -3.19 5.64 -13.43
CA HIS A 70 -2.61 6.89 -12.95
C HIS A 70 -2.86 7.10 -11.46
N LEU A 71 -4.10 6.90 -11.01
CA LEU A 71 -4.48 7.05 -9.62
C LEU A 71 -3.71 6.06 -8.71
N ASP A 72 -3.62 4.80 -9.12
CA ASP A 72 -2.89 3.77 -8.37
C ASP A 72 -1.40 4.06 -8.35
N LYS A 73 -0.80 4.41 -9.49
CA LYS A 73 0.63 4.78 -9.58
C LYS A 73 0.97 6.03 -8.79
N MET A 74 0.04 6.97 -8.64
CA MET A 74 0.22 8.11 -7.74
C MET A 74 0.34 7.66 -6.28
N GLY A 75 -0.54 6.76 -5.83
CA GLY A 75 -0.44 6.16 -4.50
C GLY A 75 0.84 5.33 -4.32
N MET A 76 1.20 4.53 -5.32
CA MET A 76 2.44 3.75 -5.35
C MET A 76 3.68 4.65 -5.22
N GLY A 77 3.78 5.72 -6.01
CA GLY A 77 4.91 6.65 -5.95
C GLY A 77 5.04 7.36 -4.60
N ILE A 78 3.93 7.60 -3.90
CA ILE A 78 3.96 8.14 -2.53
C ILE A 78 4.47 7.08 -1.53
N ILE A 79 4.07 5.82 -1.69
CA ILE A 79 4.59 4.70 -0.87
C ILE A 79 6.10 4.54 -1.09
N GLU A 80 6.59 4.66 -2.33
CA GLU A 80 8.03 4.62 -2.65
C GLU A 80 8.83 5.75 -1.99
N GLN A 81 8.20 6.90 -1.74
CA GLN A 81 8.80 8.00 -0.97
C GLN A 81 8.92 7.71 0.53
N LEU A 82 8.28 6.63 1.01
CA LEU A 82 8.29 6.20 2.40
C LEU A 82 7.76 7.29 3.37
N ASP A 83 6.72 8.03 2.94
CA ASP A 83 6.09 9.12 3.69
C ASP A 83 4.64 8.78 4.10
N PRO A 84 4.37 8.49 5.39
CA PRO A 84 3.03 8.16 5.86
C PRO A 84 2.05 9.34 5.77
N VAL A 85 2.51 10.58 5.92
CA VAL A 85 1.65 11.77 5.90
C VAL A 85 1.13 12.01 4.49
N SER A 86 2.03 11.94 3.50
CA SER A 86 1.65 12.07 2.09
C SER A 86 0.67 10.97 1.66
N PHE A 87 0.83 9.73 2.14
CA PHE A 87 -0.10 8.64 1.84
C PHE A 87 -1.48 8.87 2.47
N SER A 88 -1.53 9.32 3.73
CA SER A 88 -2.78 9.72 4.40
C SER A 88 -3.50 10.83 3.62
N ASN A 89 -2.77 11.84 3.16
CA ASN A 89 -3.33 12.95 2.36
C ASN A 89 -3.86 12.48 1.01
N TYR A 90 -3.16 11.56 0.33
CA TYR A 90 -3.63 10.94 -0.90
C TYR A 90 -4.96 10.20 -0.69
N LEU A 91 -5.06 9.39 0.37
CA LEU A 91 -6.28 8.66 0.70
C LEU A 91 -7.44 9.62 1.01
N LYS A 92 -7.20 10.69 1.78
CA LYS A 92 -8.21 11.72 2.07
C LYS A 92 -8.66 12.48 0.82
N LYS A 93 -7.76 12.70 -0.14
CA LYS A 93 -8.06 13.43 -1.36
C LYS A 93 -8.89 12.60 -2.34
N TYR A 94 -8.44 11.38 -2.65
CA TYR A 94 -9.01 10.58 -3.73
C TYR A 94 -9.91 9.45 -3.25
N HIS A 95 -9.84 9.09 -1.98
CA HIS A 95 -10.58 7.95 -1.40
C HIS A 95 -10.37 6.66 -2.20
N ASN A 96 -9.19 6.47 -2.80
CA ASN A 96 -8.89 5.25 -3.56
C ASN A 96 -9.13 4.02 -2.67
N THR A 97 -9.77 3.00 -3.23
CA THR A 97 -10.33 1.85 -2.51
C THR A 97 -9.29 0.78 -2.16
N ILE A 98 -8.05 1.20 -1.88
CA ILE A 98 -6.94 0.35 -1.44
C ILE A 98 -7.35 -0.38 -0.14
N CYS A 99 -7.47 -1.71 -0.20
CA CYS A 99 -8.04 -2.49 0.89
C CYS A 99 -7.07 -2.60 2.09
N GLY A 100 -5.77 -2.70 1.84
CA GLY A 100 -4.70 -2.79 2.83
C GLY A 100 -4.09 -1.44 3.19
N ARG A 101 -4.83 -0.34 3.02
CA ARG A 101 -4.36 1.01 3.37
C ARG A 101 -3.86 1.14 4.81
N HIS A 102 -4.46 0.43 5.77
CA HIS A 102 -4.07 0.47 7.18
C HIS A 102 -2.77 -0.33 7.44
N PRO A 103 -2.62 -1.58 6.98
CA PRO A 103 -1.31 -2.25 6.95
C PRO A 103 -0.19 -1.43 6.28
N ILE A 104 -0.47 -0.78 5.15
CA ILE A 104 0.50 0.10 4.47
C ILE A 104 0.85 1.30 5.36
N GLY A 105 -0.13 1.95 5.98
CA GLY A 105 0.10 3.04 6.94
C GLY A 105 0.98 2.62 8.12
N VAL A 106 0.75 1.41 8.67
CA VAL A 106 1.61 0.84 9.72
C VAL A 106 3.05 0.63 9.23
N LEU A 107 3.25 0.07 8.03
CA LEU A 107 4.58 -0.09 7.44
C LEU A 107 5.30 1.25 7.27
N LEU A 108 4.64 2.25 6.68
CA LEU A 108 5.23 3.57 6.43
C LEU A 108 5.63 4.26 7.74
N ASN A 109 4.82 4.12 8.80
CA ASN A 109 5.17 4.65 10.12
C ASN A 109 6.31 3.88 10.80
N ALA A 110 6.41 2.55 10.58
CA ALA A 110 7.56 1.77 11.05
C ALA A 110 8.86 2.22 10.38
N VAL A 111 8.84 2.42 9.05
CA VAL A 111 9.97 2.95 8.28
C VAL A 111 10.35 4.36 8.75
N ALA A 112 9.36 5.24 8.94
CA ALA A 112 9.61 6.59 9.44
C ALA A 112 10.27 6.59 10.83
N GLU A 113 9.93 5.64 11.71
CA GLU A 113 10.60 5.48 13.01
C GLU A 113 12.05 5.00 12.84
N LEU A 114 12.31 4.03 11.97
CA LEU A 114 13.65 3.51 11.74
C LEU A 114 14.57 4.54 11.05
N LYS A 115 14.04 5.37 10.16
CA LYS A 115 14.79 6.48 9.54
C LYS A 115 15.32 7.49 10.56
N LYS A 116 14.59 7.72 11.68
CA LYS A 116 15.07 8.57 12.78
C LYS A 116 16.32 8.01 13.46
N ASN A 117 16.50 6.69 13.40
CA ASN A 117 17.65 5.97 13.95
C ASN A 117 18.76 5.76 12.91
N GLY A 118 18.66 6.37 11.73
CA GLY A 118 19.69 6.35 10.70
C GLY A 118 19.69 5.12 9.79
N LEU A 119 18.66 4.28 9.82
CA LEU A 119 18.55 3.16 8.87
C LEU A 119 18.11 3.69 7.51
N ASP A 120 18.90 3.38 6.48
CA ASP A 120 18.56 3.66 5.09
C ASP A 120 17.72 2.53 4.50
N MET A 121 16.68 2.91 3.79
CA MET A 121 15.68 2.00 3.27
C MET A 121 15.10 2.54 1.97
N ASN A 122 14.90 1.65 1.01
CA ASN A 122 14.25 1.96 -0.26
C ASN A 122 13.10 0.99 -0.53
N PHE A 123 11.98 1.52 -1.02
CA PHE A 123 10.85 0.71 -1.50
C PHE A 123 10.68 0.91 -2.99
N SER A 124 10.41 -0.17 -3.72
CA SER A 124 10.10 -0.08 -5.14
C SER A 124 9.00 -1.06 -5.52
N PHE A 125 8.02 -0.58 -6.28
CA PHE A 125 7.07 -1.46 -6.95
C PHE A 125 7.72 -2.10 -8.18
N LEU A 126 7.53 -3.40 -8.31
CA LEU A 126 8.14 -4.25 -9.34
C LEU A 126 7.15 -4.59 -10.45
N ASN A 127 5.85 -4.60 -10.14
CA ASN A 127 4.82 -4.91 -11.13
C ASN A 127 3.49 -4.26 -10.79
N TYR A 128 2.69 -4.01 -11.83
CA TYR A 128 1.32 -3.51 -11.73
C TYR A 128 0.44 -4.22 -12.75
N ALA A 129 -0.77 -4.61 -12.33
CA ALA A 129 -1.76 -5.25 -13.18
C ALA A 129 -3.17 -4.81 -12.79
N GLN A 130 -4.11 -4.97 -13.72
CA GLN A 130 -5.54 -4.81 -13.47
C GLN A 130 -6.24 -6.12 -13.85
N SER A 131 -7.27 -6.51 -13.11
CA SER A 131 -8.06 -7.71 -13.42
C SER A 131 -8.69 -7.66 -14.82
N SER A 132 -8.97 -6.45 -15.31
CA SER A 132 -9.59 -6.13 -16.59
C SER A 132 -9.38 -4.66 -16.91
N GLN A 133 -9.45 -4.29 -18.20
CA GLN A 133 -9.39 -2.88 -18.63
C GLN A 133 -10.81 -2.30 -18.72
N CYS A 134 -11.23 -1.52 -17.73
CA CYS A 134 -12.47 -0.77 -17.76
C CYS A 134 -12.46 0.29 -18.89
N ARG A 135 -13.50 0.30 -19.72
CA ARG A 135 -13.72 1.30 -20.79
C ARG A 135 -15.08 1.97 -20.68
N ASN A 136 -16.04 1.35 -20.01
CA ASN A 136 -17.40 1.86 -19.80
C ASN A 136 -17.76 1.93 -18.31
N TRP A 137 -18.76 2.75 -17.97
CA TRP A 137 -19.26 2.92 -16.60
C TRP A 137 -19.89 1.68 -15.97
N SER A 138 -20.31 0.72 -16.78
CA SER A 138 -20.81 -0.59 -16.33
C SER A 138 -19.69 -1.58 -16.00
N ASP A 139 -18.45 -1.30 -16.44
CA ASP A 139 -17.32 -2.18 -16.20
C ASP A 139 -16.90 -2.13 -14.73
N SER A 140 -16.10 -3.11 -14.31
CA SER A 140 -15.43 -3.07 -13.01
C SER A 140 -14.11 -3.82 -13.05
N SER A 141 -13.16 -3.39 -12.23
CA SER A 141 -11.83 -3.98 -12.12
C SER A 141 -11.29 -3.87 -10.70
N VAL A 142 -10.32 -4.72 -10.39
CA VAL A 142 -9.46 -4.59 -9.21
C VAL A 142 -8.01 -4.49 -9.69
N SER A 143 -7.26 -3.57 -9.11
CA SER A 143 -5.83 -3.38 -9.39
C SER A 143 -4.95 -4.16 -8.42
N TYR A 144 -3.81 -4.64 -8.91
CA TYR A 144 -2.80 -5.38 -8.16
C TYR A 144 -1.44 -4.75 -8.34
N ALA A 145 -0.68 -4.63 -7.25
CA ALA A 145 0.70 -4.15 -7.29
C ALA A 145 1.59 -5.04 -6.40
N ALA A 146 2.82 -5.27 -6.84
CA ALA A 146 3.82 -5.99 -6.06
C ALA A 146 5.03 -5.09 -5.87
N GLY A 147 5.57 -5.02 -4.66
CA GLY A 147 6.74 -4.20 -4.33
C GLY A 147 7.56 -4.80 -3.20
N ALA A 148 8.78 -4.30 -3.04
CA ALA A 148 9.72 -4.77 -2.02
C ALA A 148 10.38 -3.59 -1.32
N LEU A 149 10.51 -3.72 0.01
CA LEU A 149 11.33 -2.85 0.85
C LEU A 149 12.71 -3.50 1.03
N VAL A 150 13.78 -2.74 0.83
CA VAL A 150 15.15 -3.17 1.11
C VAL A 150 15.73 -2.23 2.17
N VAL A 151 16.31 -2.82 3.21
CA VAL A 151 17.09 -2.12 4.25
C VAL A 151 18.57 -2.21 3.87
N HIS A 152 19.30 -1.10 3.92
CA HIS A 152 20.71 -0.99 3.55
C HIS A 152 21.65 -0.93 4.76
#